data_AF-A0A1M3M733-F1
#
_entry.id   AF-A0A1M3M733-F1
#
_cell.length_a   1.000
_cell.length_b   1.000
_cell.length_c   1.000
_cell.angle_alpha   90.00
_cell.angle_beta   90.00
_cell.angle_gamma   90.00
#
_symmetry.space_group_name_H-M   'P 1'
#
loop_
_entity.id
_entity.type
_entity.pdbx_description
1 polymer ?
#
loop_
_entity_poly.entity_id
_entity_poly.type
_entity_poly.pdbx_seq_one_letter_code
_entity_poly.pdbx_strand_id
1 'polypeptide(L)'
;MMMCSWSAWAGDATFDLGFAQPGMAQAQFREFGGDGRQVICSDEADHPREVDFRVSKGVARVGAIRCGLFATDSTGQLRPHPHMVAGWPAEVWAMFLPDAAGTPRLVHLKLNLPAGAFDDLAKAWNQSLGLPSYRRDKVVHWSNPRSDAMIVGDGDSQVHAYVMDNDLHDSANRRLGQMPARH
;
A
#
# COMPACT_ATOMS: atom_id res chain seq x y z
N MET A 1 6.81 -31.29 -37.95
CA MET A 1 7.56 -30.80 -36.78
C MET A 1 6.90 -29.49 -36.36
N MET A 2 5.98 -29.57 -35.40
CA MET A 2 5.10 -28.47 -35.02
C MET A 2 5.74 -27.78 -33.81
N MET A 3 6.31 -26.60 -34.02
CA MET A 3 6.84 -25.78 -32.93
C MET A 3 5.65 -25.18 -32.17
N CYS A 4 5.37 -25.73 -30.99
CA CYS A 4 4.49 -25.08 -30.03
C CYS A 4 5.24 -23.87 -29.46
N SER A 5 5.04 -22.71 -30.07
CA SER A 5 5.37 -21.42 -29.46
C SER A 5 4.46 -21.25 -28.25
N TRP A 6 4.96 -21.61 -27.07
CA TRP A 6 4.38 -21.12 -25.82
C TRP A 6 4.62 -19.62 -25.79
N SER A 7 3.57 -18.85 -26.07
CA SER A 7 3.51 -17.47 -25.60
C SER A 7 3.68 -17.54 -24.09
N ALA A 8 4.89 -17.27 -23.60
CA ALA A 8 5.08 -16.86 -22.23
C ALA A 8 4.27 -15.58 -22.08
N TRP A 9 3.05 -15.70 -21.58
CA TRP A 9 2.41 -14.60 -20.90
C TRP A 9 3.33 -14.35 -19.72
N ALA A 10 4.29 -13.45 -19.91
CA ALA A 10 4.89 -12.74 -18.80
C ALA A 10 3.69 -12.07 -18.14
N GLY A 11 3.10 -12.75 -17.15
CA GLY A 11 2.19 -12.09 -16.23
C GLY A 11 3.00 -10.94 -15.70
N ASP A 12 2.60 -9.72 -16.05
CA ASP A 12 3.13 -8.51 -15.43
C ASP A 12 3.18 -8.81 -13.94
N ALA A 13 4.38 -8.85 -13.37
CA ALA A 13 4.56 -9.10 -11.95
C ALA A 13 3.85 -7.95 -11.23
N THR A 14 2.58 -8.14 -10.89
CA THR A 14 1.81 -7.18 -10.11
C THR A 14 2.41 -7.18 -8.72
N PHE A 15 2.56 -5.99 -8.13
CA PHE A 15 3.03 -5.88 -6.74
C PHE A 15 1.98 -6.49 -5.82
N ASP A 16 2.16 -7.77 -5.55
CA ASP A 16 1.31 -8.53 -4.66
C ASP A 16 2.04 -8.73 -3.33
N LEU A 17 1.49 -8.14 -2.27
CA LEU A 17 1.96 -8.37 -0.92
C LEU A 17 1.37 -9.66 -0.32
N GLY A 18 0.67 -10.47 -1.12
CA GLY A 18 -0.05 -11.68 -0.73
C GLY A 18 -1.41 -11.41 -0.10
N PHE A 19 -1.63 -10.19 0.39
CA PHE A 19 -2.91 -9.75 0.94
C PHE A 19 -3.39 -8.49 0.19
N ALA A 20 -2.57 -7.47 0.01
CA ALA A 20 -3.01 -6.25 -0.68
C ALA A 20 -2.30 -6.07 -2.02
N GLN A 21 -3.06 -5.62 -3.03
CA GLN A 21 -2.59 -5.36 -4.39
C GLN A 21 -3.03 -3.98 -4.86
N PRO A 22 -2.15 -3.20 -5.51
CA PRO A 22 -2.54 -2.02 -6.28
C PRO A 22 -3.78 -2.28 -7.16
N GLY A 23 -4.75 -1.36 -7.12
CA GLY A 23 -6.02 -1.49 -7.83
C GLY A 23 -7.10 -2.34 -7.14
N MET A 24 -6.80 -2.98 -6.00
CA MET A 24 -7.80 -3.68 -5.19
C MET A 24 -8.91 -2.72 -4.73
N ALA A 25 -10.17 -3.19 -4.72
CA ALA A 25 -11.28 -2.40 -4.20
C ALA A 25 -11.21 -2.27 -2.67
N GLN A 26 -11.62 -1.13 -2.11
CA GLN A 26 -11.68 -0.94 -0.66
C GLN A 26 -12.51 -2.02 0.05
N ALA A 27 -13.62 -2.46 -0.56
CA ALA A 27 -14.46 -3.53 -0.01
C ALA A 27 -13.69 -4.86 0.14
N GLN A 28 -12.86 -5.22 -0.85
CA GLN A 28 -12.01 -6.41 -0.78
C GLN A 28 -10.92 -6.22 0.29
N PHE A 29 -10.34 -5.03 0.40
CA PHE A 29 -9.37 -4.76 1.46
C PHE A 29 -9.98 -4.88 2.87
N ARG A 30 -11.27 -4.59 3.05
CA ARG A 30 -11.96 -4.77 4.33
C ARG A 30 -12.07 -6.23 4.76
N GLU A 31 -11.98 -7.17 3.81
CA GLU A 31 -11.97 -8.62 4.11
C GLU A 31 -10.70 -9.06 4.87
N PHE A 32 -9.68 -8.19 4.98
CA PHE A 32 -8.54 -8.41 5.90
C PHE A 32 -8.91 -8.21 7.37
N GLY A 33 -10.09 -7.69 7.67
CA GLY A 33 -10.70 -7.81 8.99
C GLY A 33 -11.07 -9.26 9.30
N GLY A 34 -11.12 -9.62 10.59
CA GLY A 34 -11.35 -10.99 11.06
C GLY A 34 -10.49 -11.34 12.27
N ASP A 35 -10.83 -12.40 12.99
CA ASP A 35 -10.08 -12.91 14.15
C ASP A 35 -9.72 -11.83 15.20
N GLY A 36 -10.69 -10.97 15.54
CA GLY A 36 -10.51 -9.87 16.50
C GLY A 36 -9.84 -8.62 15.92
N ARG A 37 -9.63 -8.57 14.60
CA ARG A 37 -9.08 -7.43 13.85
C ARG A 37 -10.16 -6.81 13.00
N GLN A 38 -10.01 -5.53 12.70
CA GLN A 38 -10.90 -4.77 11.83
C GLN A 38 -10.12 -3.78 10.98
N VAL A 39 -10.58 -3.60 9.75
CA VAL A 39 -10.11 -2.52 8.89
C VAL A 39 -10.97 -1.30 9.16
N ILE A 40 -10.34 -0.19 9.53
CA ILE A 40 -11.01 1.09 9.77
C ILE A 40 -10.48 2.10 8.75
N CYS A 41 -11.42 2.82 8.13
CA CYS A 41 -11.15 3.81 7.12
C CYS A 41 -11.65 5.20 7.51
N SER A 42 -11.00 6.23 6.95
CA SER A 42 -11.27 7.64 7.24
C SER A 42 -12.64 8.14 6.75
N ASP A 43 -13.30 7.41 5.86
CA ASP A 43 -14.63 7.71 5.32
C ASP A 43 -15.78 7.17 6.19
N GLU A 44 -15.47 6.40 7.24
CA GLU A 44 -16.48 5.91 8.17
C GLU A 44 -16.97 7.02 9.09
N ALA A 45 -18.29 7.08 9.30
CA ALA A 45 -18.93 8.11 10.11
C ALA A 45 -18.47 8.10 11.57
N ASP A 46 -18.19 6.90 12.11
CA ASP A 46 -17.89 6.66 13.53
C ASP A 46 -16.46 6.14 13.77
N HIS A 47 -15.50 6.46 12.88
CA HIS A 47 -14.12 6.02 13.10
C HIS A 47 -13.55 6.62 14.40
N PRO A 48 -12.75 5.87 15.19
CA PRO A 48 -12.25 6.36 16.47
C PRO A 48 -11.35 7.58 16.30
N ARG A 49 -11.60 8.63 17.10
CA ARG A 49 -10.86 9.92 17.06
C ARG A 49 -9.37 9.79 17.36
N GLU A 50 -9.00 8.72 18.04
CA GLU A 50 -7.63 8.40 18.44
C GLU A 50 -6.76 7.85 17.30
N VAL A 51 -7.36 7.54 16.14
CA VAL A 51 -6.63 7.11 14.96
C VAL A 51 -6.34 8.28 14.03
N ASP A 52 -5.06 8.52 13.76
CA ASP A 52 -4.64 9.57 12.83
C ASP A 52 -4.70 9.12 11.36
N PHE A 53 -5.84 9.41 10.73
CA PHE A 53 -6.05 9.20 9.30
C PHE A 53 -5.65 10.40 8.43
N ARG A 54 -4.96 11.41 8.96
CA ARG A 54 -4.65 12.63 8.20
C ARG A 54 -3.95 12.30 6.88
N VAL A 55 -4.47 12.92 5.82
CA VAL A 55 -3.84 13.03 4.50
C VAL A 55 -3.68 14.53 4.18
N SER A 56 -2.83 14.87 3.22
CA SER A 56 -2.67 16.27 2.82
C SER A 56 -3.99 16.83 2.29
N LYS A 57 -4.25 18.13 2.47
CA LYS A 57 -5.50 18.77 2.03
C LYS A 57 -5.77 18.59 0.52
N GLY A 58 -4.73 18.57 -0.30
CA GLY A 58 -4.86 18.28 -1.73
C GLY A 58 -5.39 16.88 -1.96
N VAL A 59 -4.75 15.88 -1.36
CA VAL A 59 -5.12 14.47 -1.50
C VAL A 59 -6.53 14.18 -0.96
N ALA A 60 -6.93 14.79 0.16
CA ALA A 60 -8.30 14.71 0.67
C ALA A 60 -9.35 15.23 -0.34
N ARG A 61 -9.05 16.31 -1.06
CA ARG A 61 -9.99 16.94 -2.01
C ARG A 61 -10.33 16.06 -3.21
N VAL A 62 -9.46 15.14 -3.59
CA VAL A 62 -9.74 14.16 -4.66
C VAL A 62 -10.38 12.87 -4.13
N GLY A 63 -10.93 12.91 -2.91
CA GLY A 63 -11.66 11.80 -2.32
C GLY A 63 -10.77 10.69 -1.81
N ALA A 64 -9.53 11.01 -1.37
CA ALA A 64 -8.66 10.00 -0.80
C ALA A 64 -9.22 9.47 0.51
N ILE A 65 -9.20 8.14 0.64
CA ILE A 65 -9.61 7.41 1.84
C ILE A 65 -8.37 6.72 2.38
N ARG A 66 -8.08 6.90 3.66
CA ARG A 66 -6.98 6.20 4.33
C ARG A 66 -7.57 5.12 5.23
N CYS A 67 -7.10 3.89 5.09
CA CYS A 67 -7.47 2.76 5.92
C CYS A 67 -6.26 2.19 6.65
N GLY A 68 -6.51 1.55 7.79
CA GLY A 68 -5.52 0.77 8.53
C GLY A 68 -6.14 -0.49 9.11
N LEU A 69 -5.29 -1.44 9.51
CA LEU A 69 -5.70 -2.64 10.22
C LEU A 69 -5.53 -2.42 11.73
N PHE A 70 -6.58 -2.70 12.49
CA PHE A 70 -6.63 -2.45 13.93
C PHE A 70 -7.14 -3.67 14.68
N ALA A 71 -6.81 -3.74 15.97
CA ALA A 71 -7.38 -4.69 16.91
C ALA A 71 -7.57 -4.00 18.26
N THR A 72 -8.52 -4.49 19.03
CA THR A 72 -8.72 -4.03 20.41
C THR A 72 -7.75 -4.78 21.32
N ASP A 73 -6.94 -4.05 22.08
CA ASP A 73 -6.02 -4.64 23.05
C ASP A 73 -6.74 -5.12 24.32
N SER A 74 -5.99 -5.73 25.25
CA SER A 74 -6.54 -6.24 26.52
C SER A 74 -7.13 -5.16 27.44
N THR A 75 -6.86 -3.88 27.15
CA THR A 75 -7.40 -2.73 27.89
C THR A 75 -8.63 -2.13 27.23
N GLY A 76 -9.08 -2.69 26.10
CA GLY A 76 -10.20 -2.17 25.33
C GLY A 76 -9.82 -1.04 24.38
N GLN A 77 -8.53 -0.69 24.26
CA GLN A 77 -8.09 0.38 23.36
C GLN A 77 -7.85 -0.17 21.96
N LEU A 78 -8.25 0.62 20.96
CA LEU A 78 -7.98 0.28 19.58
C LEU A 78 -6.52 0.62 19.24
N ARG A 79 -5.77 -0.35 18.72
CA ARG A 79 -4.37 -0.19 18.33
C ARG A 79 -4.15 -0.68 16.90
N PRO A 80 -3.22 -0.07 16.14
CA PRO A 80 -2.75 -0.66 14.89
C PRO A 80 -2.35 -2.12 15.12
N HIS A 81 -2.89 -3.01 14.30
CA HIS A 81 -2.60 -4.44 14.40
C HIS A 81 -1.61 -4.82 13.30
N PRO A 82 -0.42 -5.33 13.66
CA PRO A 82 0.57 -5.70 12.68
C PRO A 82 0.13 -6.92 11.86
N HIS A 83 0.40 -6.89 10.56
CA HIS A 83 0.27 -8.02 9.66
C HIS A 83 1.65 -8.60 9.33
N MET A 84 1.77 -9.91 9.12
CA MET A 84 3.05 -10.53 8.80
C MET A 84 3.42 -10.29 7.33
N VAL A 85 4.54 -9.62 7.07
CA VAL A 85 5.08 -9.39 5.72
C VAL A 85 6.54 -9.82 5.69
N ALA A 86 6.88 -10.74 4.78
CA ALA A 86 8.23 -11.30 4.67
C ALA A 86 8.77 -11.86 6.01
N GLY A 87 7.90 -12.40 6.87
CA GLY A 87 8.28 -12.93 8.18
C GLY A 87 8.40 -11.88 9.30
N TRP A 88 8.08 -10.61 9.03
CA TRP A 88 8.15 -9.52 9.99
C TRP A 88 6.76 -8.91 10.29
N PRO A 89 6.48 -8.50 11.53
CA PRO A 89 5.26 -7.76 11.84
C PRO A 89 5.33 -6.35 11.24
N ALA A 90 4.33 -5.99 10.45
CA ALA A 90 4.24 -4.71 9.75
C ALA A 90 2.92 -4.00 10.08
N GLU A 91 2.97 -2.74 10.50
CA GLU A 91 1.77 -1.90 10.49
C GLU A 91 1.43 -1.56 9.04
N VAL A 92 0.16 -1.77 8.66
CA VAL A 92 -0.30 -1.56 7.29
C VAL A 92 -1.21 -0.34 7.22
N TRP A 93 -0.87 0.57 6.31
CA TRP A 93 -1.67 1.74 5.97
C TRP A 93 -1.95 1.74 4.48
N ALA A 94 -3.23 1.81 4.11
CA ALA A 94 -3.69 1.80 2.74
C ALA A 94 -4.33 3.14 2.38
N MET A 95 -4.07 3.62 1.16
CA MET A 95 -4.68 4.82 0.61
C MET A 95 -5.44 4.46 -0.66
N PHE A 96 -6.72 4.79 -0.67
CA PHE A 96 -7.63 4.57 -1.78
C PHE A 96 -8.00 5.89 -2.42
N LEU A 97 -8.18 5.86 -3.74
CA LEU A 97 -8.72 6.97 -4.52
C LEU A 97 -9.82 6.43 -5.44
N PRO A 98 -10.86 7.22 -5.73
CA PRO A 98 -11.90 6.79 -6.65
C PRO A 98 -11.31 6.56 -8.05
N ASP A 99 -11.72 5.52 -8.76
CA ASP A 99 -11.46 5.36 -10.19
C ASP A 99 -12.42 6.22 -11.04
N ALA A 100 -12.41 6.03 -12.37
CA ALA A 100 -13.29 6.77 -13.27
C ALA A 100 -14.79 6.50 -13.03
N ALA A 101 -15.14 5.36 -12.45
CA ALA A 101 -16.50 5.00 -12.06
C ALA A 101 -16.84 5.46 -10.62
N GLY A 102 -15.90 6.10 -9.92
CA GLY A 102 -16.07 6.51 -8.53
C GLY A 102 -15.80 5.41 -7.51
N THR A 103 -15.33 4.23 -7.93
CA THR A 103 -15.05 3.12 -7.01
C THR A 103 -13.70 3.35 -6.32
N PRO A 104 -13.61 3.31 -4.97
CA PRO A 104 -12.33 3.44 -4.28
C PRO A 104 -11.37 2.27 -4.59
N ARG A 105 -10.22 2.58 -5.18
CA ARG A 105 -9.17 1.64 -5.56
C ARG A 105 -7.89 1.92 -4.79
N LEU A 106 -7.22 0.86 -4.34
CA LEU A 106 -5.95 0.96 -3.61
C LEU A 106 -4.88 1.56 -4.52
N VAL A 107 -4.37 2.74 -4.17
CA VAL A 107 -3.34 3.45 -4.94
C VAL A 107 -1.99 3.36 -4.26
N HIS A 108 -1.97 3.31 -2.93
CA HIS A 108 -0.72 3.32 -2.19
C HIS A 108 -0.84 2.51 -0.89
N LEU A 109 0.11 1.62 -0.66
CA LEU A 109 0.33 0.91 0.59
C LEU A 109 1.60 1.43 1.24
N LYS A 110 1.51 1.72 2.53
CA LYS A 110 2.65 1.99 3.40
C LYS A 110 2.72 0.91 4.47
N LEU A 111 3.91 0.36 4.66
CA LEU A 111 4.25 -0.56 5.71
C LEU A 111 5.25 0.12 6.67
N ASN A 112 5.04 -0.01 7.98
CA ASN A 112 6.06 0.28 8.99
C ASN A 112 6.52 -1.05 9.60
N LEU A 113 7.80 -1.36 9.49
CA LEU A 113 8.39 -2.60 10.00
C LEU A 113 9.55 -2.29 10.97
N PRO A 114 9.94 -3.24 11.84
CA PRO A 114 11.15 -3.14 12.63
C PRO A 114 12.42 -2.95 11.78
N ALA A 115 13.44 -2.29 12.31
CA ALA A 115 14.70 -2.01 11.61
C ALA A 115 15.38 -3.24 11.00
N GLY A 116 15.26 -4.40 11.66
CA GLY A 116 15.82 -5.68 11.19
C GLY A 116 15.17 -6.26 9.93
N ALA A 117 14.00 -5.76 9.53
CA ALA A 117 13.23 -6.32 8.43
C ALA A 117 13.77 -6.00 7.03
N PHE A 118 14.71 -5.05 6.91
CA PHE A 118 15.10 -4.46 5.62
C PHE A 118 15.55 -5.50 4.59
N ASP A 119 16.51 -6.35 4.96
CA ASP A 119 17.13 -7.28 4.03
C ASP A 119 16.22 -8.46 3.69
N ASP A 120 15.42 -8.94 4.65
CA ASP A 120 14.44 -9.99 4.42
C ASP A 120 13.30 -9.50 3.52
N LEU A 121 12.81 -8.28 3.74
CA LEU A 121 11.79 -7.68 2.91
C LEU A 121 12.32 -7.45 1.48
N ALA A 122 13.53 -6.89 1.34
CA ALA A 122 14.15 -6.70 0.04
C ALA A 122 14.39 -8.03 -0.70
N LYS A 123 14.77 -9.08 0.03
CA LYS A 123 14.92 -10.43 -0.53
C LYS A 123 13.58 -11.00 -1.00
N ALA A 124 12.53 -10.88 -0.19
CA ALA A 124 11.18 -11.34 -0.55
C ALA A 124 10.66 -10.60 -1.79
N TRP A 125 10.84 -9.28 -1.85
CA TRP A 125 10.44 -8.45 -2.99
C TRP A 125 11.26 -8.72 -4.24
N ASN A 126 12.55 -9.06 -4.10
CA ASN A 126 13.34 -9.51 -5.26
C ASN A 126 12.82 -10.81 -5.87
N GLN A 127 12.27 -11.71 -5.06
CA GLN A 127 11.73 -12.97 -5.54
C GLN A 127 10.41 -12.77 -6.32
N SER A 128 9.60 -11.79 -5.93
CA SER A 128 8.34 -11.49 -6.61
C SER A 128 8.48 -10.50 -7.77
N LEU A 129 9.37 -9.51 -7.66
CA LEU A 129 9.48 -8.38 -8.60
C LEU A 129 10.71 -8.43 -9.50
N GLY A 130 11.64 -9.35 -9.23
CA GLY A 130 12.96 -9.35 -9.85
C GLY A 130 13.90 -8.32 -9.22
N LEU A 131 14.97 -7.98 -9.95
CA LEU A 131 16.01 -7.10 -9.44
C LEU A 131 15.52 -5.64 -9.32
N PRO A 132 15.96 -4.90 -8.29
CA PRO A 132 15.57 -3.51 -8.12
C PRO A 132 16.19 -2.63 -9.21
N SER A 133 15.46 -1.59 -9.62
CA SER A 133 15.96 -0.57 -10.53
C SER A 133 17.01 0.32 -9.87
N TYR A 134 16.96 0.44 -8.53
CA TYR A 134 17.92 1.18 -7.75
C TYR A 134 18.14 0.55 -6.36
N ARG A 135 19.40 0.48 -5.93
CA ARG A 135 19.77 0.09 -4.56
C ARG A 135 20.97 0.90 -4.10
N ARG A 136 20.84 1.57 -2.97
CA ARG A 136 21.94 2.28 -2.29
C ARG A 136 21.67 2.33 -0.80
N ASP A 137 22.67 1.92 0.00
CA ASP A 137 22.58 1.93 1.46
C ASP A 137 21.31 1.22 1.96
N LYS A 138 20.49 1.92 2.76
CA LYS A 138 19.18 1.46 3.25
C LYS A 138 18.03 1.96 2.38
N VAL A 139 18.23 2.09 1.08
CA VAL A 139 17.18 2.40 0.11
C VAL A 139 17.21 1.40 -1.03
N VAL A 140 16.07 0.76 -1.30
CA VAL A 140 15.86 -0.11 -2.46
C VAL A 140 14.58 0.30 -3.16
N HIS A 141 14.60 0.34 -4.49
CA HIS A 141 13.46 0.76 -5.31
C HIS A 141 13.29 -0.18 -6.50
N TRP A 142 12.05 -0.59 -6.74
CA TRP A 142 11.58 -1.33 -7.90
C TRP A 142 10.58 -0.45 -8.62
N SER A 143 10.72 -0.33 -9.94
CA SER A 143 9.83 0.48 -10.74
C SER A 143 9.56 -0.24 -12.04
N ASN A 144 8.29 -0.28 -12.43
CA ASN A 144 7.84 -0.69 -13.74
C ASN A 144 6.76 0.29 -14.22
N PRO A 145 6.30 0.21 -15.49
CA PRO A 145 5.33 1.17 -16.02
C PRO A 145 4.03 1.29 -15.21
N ARG A 146 3.63 0.23 -14.49
CA ARG A 146 2.35 0.16 -13.77
C ARG A 146 2.48 0.52 -12.29
N SER A 147 3.67 0.42 -11.71
CA SER A 147 3.80 0.40 -10.26
C SER A 147 5.22 0.62 -9.76
N ASP A 148 5.31 1.26 -8.61
CA ASP A 148 6.55 1.54 -7.90
C ASP A 148 6.50 0.90 -6.52
N ALA A 149 7.63 0.36 -6.05
CA ALA A 149 7.80 0.09 -4.63
C ALA A 149 9.18 0.45 -4.14
N MET A 150 9.22 0.89 -2.88
CA MET A 150 10.44 1.38 -2.26
C MET A 150 10.51 0.88 -0.83
N ILE A 151 11.72 0.50 -0.40
CA ILE A 151 12.06 0.24 1.00
C ILE A 151 13.06 1.31 1.43
N VAL A 152 12.79 2.00 2.53
CA VAL A 152 13.64 3.02 3.13
C VAL A 152 13.87 2.63 4.59
N GLY A 153 15.12 2.39 4.98
CA GLY A 153 15.50 2.27 6.39
C GLY A 153 15.75 3.64 7.00
N ASP A 154 15.08 3.94 8.10
CA ASP A 154 15.22 5.18 8.86
C ASP A 154 16.21 4.98 10.03
N GLY A 155 17.50 4.93 9.71
CA GLY A 155 18.61 4.97 10.69
C GLY A 155 18.42 4.08 11.92
N ASP A 156 18.45 2.76 11.74
CA ASP A 156 18.30 1.71 12.76
C ASP A 156 17.01 1.74 13.60
N SER A 157 16.07 2.66 13.35
CA SER A 157 14.82 2.75 14.11
C SER A 157 13.70 1.91 13.50
N GLN A 158 13.41 2.12 12.21
CA GLN A 158 12.34 1.45 11.48
C GLN A 158 12.68 1.27 10.00
N VAL A 159 11.93 0.41 9.34
CA VAL A 159 11.89 0.29 7.89
C VAL A 159 10.51 0.75 7.43
N HIS A 160 10.48 1.70 6.50
CA HIS A 160 9.28 2.07 5.78
C HIS A 160 9.30 1.44 4.40
N ALA A 161 8.24 0.73 4.05
CA ALA A 161 8.07 0.21 2.70
C ALA A 161 6.81 0.80 2.07
N TYR A 162 6.89 1.09 0.78
CA TYR A 162 5.87 1.77 0.01
C TYR A 162 5.60 0.97 -1.26
N VAL A 163 4.34 0.80 -1.64
CA VAL A 163 3.92 0.20 -2.92
C VAL A 163 2.85 1.08 -3.53
N MET A 164 2.99 1.46 -4.79
CA MET A 164 2.12 2.41 -5.48
C MET A 164 1.64 1.86 -6.82
N ASP A 165 0.37 2.14 -7.16
CA ASP A 165 -0.18 2.01 -8.51
C ASP A 165 0.08 3.31 -9.29
N ASN A 166 0.94 3.29 -10.30
CA ASN A 166 1.34 4.49 -11.03
C ASN A 166 0.16 5.05 -11.85
N ASP A 167 -0.66 4.19 -12.46
CA ASP A 167 -1.79 4.62 -13.28
C ASP A 167 -2.87 5.33 -12.45
N LEU A 168 -3.23 4.77 -11.30
CA LEU A 168 -4.18 5.39 -10.39
C LEU A 168 -3.60 6.64 -9.72
N HIS A 169 -2.30 6.63 -9.41
CA HIS A 169 -1.61 7.80 -8.87
C HIS A 169 -1.61 8.96 -9.88
N ASP A 170 -1.25 8.70 -11.13
CA ASP A 170 -1.27 9.69 -12.21
C ASP A 170 -2.69 10.18 -12.51
N SER A 171 -3.68 9.29 -12.47
CA SER A 171 -5.09 9.66 -12.57
C SER A 171 -5.52 10.62 -11.46
N ALA A 172 -5.08 10.39 -10.22
CA ALA A 172 -5.33 11.31 -9.12
C ALA A 172 -4.58 12.64 -9.28
N ASN A 173 -3.32 12.63 -9.72
CA ASN A 173 -2.55 13.83 -9.99
C ASN A 173 -3.17 14.69 -11.10
N ARG A 174 -3.67 14.07 -12.18
CA ARG A 174 -4.43 14.78 -13.23
C ARG A 174 -5.68 15.44 -12.66
N ARG A 175 -6.44 14.75 -11.81
CA ARG A 175 -7.62 15.32 -11.15
C ARG A 175 -7.25 16.49 -10.23
N LEU A 176 -6.17 16.36 -9.46
CA LEU A 176 -5.63 17.44 -8.63
C LEU A 176 -5.28 18.68 -9.46
N GLY A 177 -4.59 18.50 -10.59
CA GLY A 177 -4.22 19.58 -11.51
C GLY A 177 -5.40 20.24 -12.23
N GLN A 178 -6.54 19.55 -12.33
CA GLN A 178 -7.78 20.07 -12.90
C GLN A 178 -8.67 20.78 -11.87
N MET A 179 -8.35 20.71 -10.57
CA MET A 179 -9.12 21.42 -9.55
C MET A 179 -8.85 22.92 -9.63
N PRO A 180 -9.88 23.78 -9.60
CA PRO A 180 -9.67 25.23 -9.62
C PRO A 180 -8.83 25.65 -8.40
N ALA A 181 -7.79 26.46 -8.67
CA ALA A 181 -7.02 27.11 -7.62
C ALA A 181 -7.97 28.00 -6.80
N ARG A 182 -8.13 27.71 -5.52
CA ARG A 182 -8.87 28.62 -4.64
C ARG A 182 -7.91 29.70 -4.14
N HIS A 183 -8.19 30.92 -4.60
CA HIS A 183 -7.79 32.17 -3.94
C HIS A 183 -8.42 32.26 -2.54
#